data_AF-A0A6N2KB15-F1
#
_entry.id   AF-A0A6N2KB15-F1
#
_cell.length_a   1.000
_cell.length_b   1.000
_cell.length_c   1.000
_cell.angle_alpha   90.00
_cell.angle_beta   90.00
_cell.angle_gamma   90.00
#
_symmetry.space_group_name_H-M   'P 1'
#
loop_
_entity.id
_entity.type
_entity.pdbx_description
1 polymer ?
#
loop_
_entity_poly.entity_id
_entity_poly.type
_entity_poly.pdbx_seq_one_letter_code
_entity_poly.pdbx_strand_id
1 'polypeptide(L)'
;MTLVSKAGPSYCIPTEISRCKNAQNVVIGMISSIDASKLKETPARFSSLSCNSRKTPQILSSESLSVGMKRGHRFVVAASPPTEDAVIATEPLTKEDLIAYLASGCKPKENWRIGTEHEKFGFENGTLRPMKYEQIAELLHGIAERFDWDKVMEGDTIIGLKQGMQSISLEPGGQFELSGAPVETLHQTCAEVNSHLYQVKAVAEEMGTGFLGIGFQPKWALKEIPIMPKGRYDIMRNYMPKVGSLGLDMMFRTCTVQVNLDFSSEADMIRKFRASLALQPIDTALFANSPFTDGKPNGYLSMRSHIWTDTDNNRAGMLPFVFDDTFGFEQYVDYALDVPMYFVYRKKKYIDCTGMSFRDFLAGRLPCIPGDMPTLNDWENHLTTIFPEVRLKRYLEMRGADGGPWRRLCALPAFWVGLLYDEDSLQSVLDLTADWTSEERQMLRNKVPRTGLKTPFRDGLLRHVAEEVLKLAKDGLERRGFKEVAFLNAVAEVVSTGITPAEQLLELYHGKWGHTAAVSCYVILSVLFGCRPCSCSELFLPPVTDNLILVKRSFNQHQTVQTGCRLSFLRHVAANRG
;
A
#
# COMPACT_ATOMS: atom_id res chain seq x y z
N MET A 1 26.20 -49.37 44.11
CA MET A 1 24.98 -49.71 44.85
C MET A 1 23.79 -49.43 43.95
N THR A 2 22.98 -50.45 43.79
CA THR A 2 21.84 -50.68 42.90
C THR A 2 20.53 -50.16 43.47
N LEU A 3 19.50 -50.09 42.61
CA LEU A 3 18.02 -50.17 42.79
C LEU A 3 17.34 -48.97 42.12
N VAL A 4 16.72 -49.07 40.92
CA VAL A 4 15.57 -49.88 40.47
C VAL A 4 14.30 -49.65 41.29
N SER A 5 13.29 -49.07 40.64
CA SER A 5 11.87 -49.35 40.89
C SER A 5 11.09 -49.26 39.58
N LYS A 6 10.40 -50.36 39.26
CA LYS A 6 9.46 -50.61 38.16
C LYS A 6 8.21 -51.27 38.76
N ALA A 7 7.02 -50.83 38.35
CA ALA A 7 5.69 -51.49 38.29
C ALA A 7 4.63 -50.36 38.41
N GLY A 8 3.63 -50.10 37.54
CA GLY A 8 2.71 -50.92 36.73
C GLY A 8 1.37 -51.12 37.48
N PRO A 9 0.20 -51.41 36.86
CA PRO A 9 -0.38 -51.07 35.54
C PRO A 9 -1.89 -50.65 35.60
N SER A 10 -2.55 -50.54 34.42
CA SER A 10 -4.03 -50.60 34.13
C SER A 10 -4.86 -49.32 34.40
N TYR A 11 -5.85 -48.86 33.60
CA TYR A 11 -6.83 -49.49 32.70
C TYR A 11 -7.17 -48.58 31.48
N CYS A 12 -7.45 -49.20 30.33
CA CYS A 12 -8.11 -48.57 29.16
C CYS A 12 -9.63 -48.80 29.20
N ILE A 13 -10.44 -47.78 28.87
CA ILE A 13 -11.87 -47.89 28.51
C ILE A 13 -12.09 -47.09 27.22
N PRO A 14 -12.61 -47.70 26.14
CA PRO A 14 -13.04 -47.00 24.93
C PRO A 14 -14.53 -46.60 25.05
N THR A 15 -14.87 -45.39 24.62
CA THR A 15 -16.28 -44.97 24.49
C THR A 15 -16.75 -45.20 23.06
N GLU A 16 -17.73 -46.07 22.91
CA GLU A 16 -18.42 -46.42 21.67
C GLU A 16 -19.29 -45.26 21.16
N ILE A 17 -19.19 -44.98 19.86
CA ILE A 17 -20.19 -44.18 19.13
C ILE A 17 -21.27 -45.15 18.63
N SER A 18 -22.44 -45.06 19.24
CA SER A 18 -23.63 -45.80 18.85
C SER A 18 -24.36 -45.09 17.71
N ARG A 19 -24.48 -45.78 16.58
CA ARG A 19 -25.43 -45.50 15.51
C ARG A 19 -26.85 -45.82 15.99
N CYS A 20 -27.81 -44.94 15.72
CA CYS A 20 -29.22 -45.32 15.60
C CYS A 20 -29.69 -45.05 14.17
N LYS A 21 -29.97 -46.14 13.45
CA LYS A 21 -30.89 -46.17 12.31
C LYS A 21 -32.30 -46.32 12.89
N ASN A 22 -33.26 -45.58 12.36
CA ASN A 22 -34.56 -46.18 12.08
C ASN A 22 -35.10 -45.62 10.76
N ALA A 23 -35.43 -46.56 9.90
CA ALA A 23 -35.98 -46.39 8.58
C ALA A 23 -37.50 -46.23 8.66
N GLN A 24 -38.10 -45.53 7.69
CA GLN A 24 -39.22 -46.08 6.94
C GLN A 24 -39.40 -45.35 5.59
N ASN A 25 -39.57 -46.20 4.58
CA ASN A 25 -39.75 -45.93 3.17
C ASN A 25 -41.12 -45.31 2.86
N VAL A 26 -41.22 -44.49 1.80
CA VAL A 26 -42.11 -44.74 0.65
C VAL A 26 -41.46 -44.12 -0.61
N VAL A 27 -41.43 -44.91 -1.68
CA VAL A 27 -40.97 -44.61 -3.05
C VAL A 27 -42.20 -44.46 -3.97
N ILE A 28 -41.97 -43.90 -5.17
CA ILE A 28 -42.75 -43.92 -6.43
C ILE A 28 -43.35 -42.54 -6.73
N GLY A 29 -43.15 -41.89 -7.88
CA GLY A 29 -42.49 -42.26 -9.14
C GLY A 29 -42.58 -41.11 -10.16
N MET A 30 -41.71 -41.14 -11.17
CA MET A 30 -41.60 -40.21 -12.30
C MET A 30 -42.87 -40.10 -13.15
N ILE A 31 -43.16 -38.92 -13.74
CA ILE A 31 -43.66 -38.72 -15.13
C ILE A 31 -43.19 -37.36 -15.69
N SER A 32 -42.86 -37.37 -16.98
CA SER A 32 -42.35 -36.36 -17.91
C SER A 32 -43.40 -35.45 -18.57
N SER A 33 -42.97 -34.30 -19.14
CA SER A 33 -43.44 -33.59 -20.37
C SER A 33 -42.88 -32.14 -20.33
N ILE A 34 -42.01 -31.66 -21.23
CA ILE A 34 -42.18 -31.31 -22.65
C ILE A 34 -43.48 -30.53 -22.92
N ASP A 35 -43.41 -29.22 -23.15
CA ASP A 35 -43.64 -28.69 -24.50
C ASP A 35 -43.20 -27.24 -24.73
N ALA A 36 -42.79 -26.99 -25.97
CA ALA A 36 -42.41 -25.70 -26.54
C ALA A 36 -43.26 -25.45 -27.79
N SER A 37 -43.73 -24.21 -27.99
CA SER A 37 -44.17 -23.69 -29.30
C SER A 37 -43.91 -22.18 -29.29
N LYS A 38 -43.03 -21.56 -30.10
CA LYS A 38 -42.92 -21.41 -31.58
C LYS A 38 -44.18 -20.88 -32.26
N LEU A 39 -44.10 -19.63 -32.75
CA LEU A 39 -44.20 -19.19 -34.16
C LEU A 39 -44.16 -17.64 -34.21
N LYS A 40 -43.11 -17.02 -34.80
CA LYS A 40 -43.01 -16.46 -36.19
C LYS A 40 -43.96 -15.29 -36.46
N GLU A 41 -43.66 -14.28 -37.29
CA GLU A 41 -42.46 -13.63 -37.87
C GLU A 41 -43.06 -12.40 -38.62
N THR A 42 -42.57 -11.17 -38.35
CA THR A 42 -42.30 -10.01 -39.27
C THR A 42 -43.29 -9.58 -40.40
N PRO A 43 -43.07 -8.45 -41.12
CA PRO A 43 -42.70 -7.08 -40.74
C PRO A 43 -43.53 -5.99 -41.51
N ALA A 44 -43.52 -4.72 -41.09
CA ALA A 44 -43.72 -3.60 -42.02
C ALA A 44 -43.16 -2.26 -41.47
N ARG A 45 -42.33 -1.62 -42.29
CA ARG A 45 -41.84 -0.23 -42.19
C ARG A 45 -42.95 0.75 -42.59
N PHE A 46 -42.98 1.95 -41.99
CA PHE A 46 -42.63 3.26 -42.60
C PHE A 46 -43.33 4.45 -41.92
N SER A 47 -42.60 5.57 -41.92
CA SER A 47 -43.05 6.97 -42.02
C SER A 47 -43.92 7.52 -40.87
N SER A 48 -43.34 8.36 -40.00
CA SER A 48 -43.28 9.83 -40.11
C SER A 48 -44.59 10.52 -39.75
N LEU A 49 -44.57 11.38 -38.74
CA LEU A 49 -44.96 12.79 -38.85
C LEU A 49 -44.86 13.47 -37.48
N SER A 50 -44.43 14.74 -37.54
CA SER A 50 -44.33 15.66 -36.42
C SER A 50 -45.72 16.16 -36.00
N CYS A 51 -45.88 16.59 -34.75
CA CYS A 51 -46.44 17.92 -34.46
C CYS A 51 -46.25 18.30 -32.99
N ASN A 52 -45.76 19.52 -32.78
CA ASN A 52 -45.76 20.24 -31.52
C ASN A 52 -47.19 20.52 -31.05
N SER A 53 -47.45 20.46 -29.74
CA SER A 53 -48.24 21.52 -29.10
C SER A 53 -47.88 21.67 -27.62
N ARG A 54 -47.52 22.90 -27.25
CA ARG A 54 -47.45 23.39 -25.87
C ARG A 54 -48.88 23.46 -25.32
N LYS A 55 -49.07 23.08 -24.06
CA LYS A 55 -50.02 23.72 -23.14
C LYS A 55 -49.68 23.34 -21.69
N THR A 56 -49.31 24.36 -20.93
CA THR A 56 -49.17 24.39 -19.47
C THR A 56 -50.51 24.04 -18.80
N PRO A 57 -50.46 23.53 -17.55
CA PRO A 57 -51.01 24.36 -16.48
C PRO A 57 -50.12 24.40 -15.23
N GLN A 58 -49.92 25.60 -14.71
CA GLN A 58 -49.58 25.84 -13.29
C GLN A 58 -50.75 25.36 -12.44
N ILE A 59 -50.51 24.80 -11.25
CA ILE A 59 -51.16 25.16 -9.97
C ILE A 59 -50.41 24.45 -8.80
N LEU A 60 -50.06 25.26 -7.80
CA LEU A 60 -49.78 25.02 -6.38
C LEU A 60 -48.47 24.35 -5.91
N SER A 61 -47.61 25.24 -5.43
CA SER A 61 -46.50 25.08 -4.50
C SER A 61 -46.92 24.51 -3.14
N SER A 62 -46.16 23.54 -2.66
CA SER A 62 -45.85 23.38 -1.23
C SER A 62 -44.33 23.32 -1.08
N GLU A 63 -43.75 24.41 -0.58
CA GLU A 63 -42.33 24.49 -0.24
C GLU A 63 -42.04 23.60 0.96
N SER A 64 -41.21 22.57 0.77
CA SER A 64 -40.39 22.00 1.84
C SER A 64 -38.93 22.21 1.44
N LEU A 65 -38.28 23.14 2.14
CA LEU A 65 -36.87 23.48 2.01
C LEU A 65 -36.01 22.28 2.41
N SER A 66 -35.64 21.44 1.44
CA SER A 66 -34.52 20.52 1.58
C SER A 66 -33.23 21.30 1.30
N VAL A 67 -32.56 21.72 2.37
CA VAL A 67 -31.21 22.29 2.30
C VAL A 67 -30.25 21.17 1.90
N GLY A 68 -29.99 21.06 0.60
CA GLY A 68 -28.97 20.18 0.05
C GLY A 68 -27.58 20.71 0.41
N MET A 69 -26.99 20.22 1.50
CA MET A 69 -25.55 20.40 1.76
C MET A 69 -24.75 19.62 0.72
N LYS A 70 -24.15 20.34 -0.23
CA LYS A 70 -23.12 19.80 -1.12
C LYS A 70 -21.87 19.46 -0.29
N ARG A 71 -21.73 18.19 0.10
CA ARG A 71 -20.49 17.64 0.69
C ARG A 71 -19.45 17.43 -0.41
N GLY A 72 -18.52 18.38 -0.57
CA GLY A 72 -17.29 18.13 -1.32
C GLY A 72 -16.49 17.03 -0.62
N HIS A 73 -16.31 15.88 -1.26
CA HIS A 73 -15.49 14.79 -0.72
C HIS A 73 -14.01 15.18 -0.85
N ARG A 74 -13.44 15.77 0.21
CA ARG A 74 -11.98 15.89 0.36
C ARG A 74 -11.45 14.58 0.96
N PHE A 75 -10.55 13.93 0.24
CA PHE A 75 -9.75 12.83 0.78
C PHE A 75 -8.49 13.43 1.41
N VAL A 76 -8.20 13.05 2.65
CA VAL A 76 -6.96 13.40 3.36
C VAL A 76 -6.03 12.19 3.30
N VAL A 77 -4.87 12.36 2.68
CA VAL A 77 -3.80 11.35 2.62
C VAL A 77 -3.00 11.40 3.93
N ALA A 78 -2.44 10.25 4.36
CA ALA A 78 -1.81 10.07 5.68
C ALA A 78 -0.76 11.15 6.06
N ALA A 79 -0.11 11.76 5.07
CA ALA A 79 0.91 12.79 5.25
C ALA A 79 0.53 14.20 4.75
N SER A 80 -0.71 14.41 4.28
CA SER A 80 -1.25 15.74 3.98
C SER A 80 -1.41 16.58 5.25
N PRO A 81 -1.24 17.92 5.19
CA PRO A 81 -1.52 18.76 6.35
C PRO A 81 -3.00 18.63 6.74
N PRO A 82 -3.31 18.49 8.04
CA PRO A 82 -4.68 18.47 8.51
C PRO A 82 -5.39 19.76 8.11
N THR A 83 -6.65 19.65 7.67
CA THR A 83 -7.45 20.82 7.28
C THR A 83 -8.21 21.37 8.47
N GLU A 84 -8.21 22.70 8.61
CA GLU A 84 -8.96 23.42 9.66
C GLU A 84 -10.46 23.55 9.37
N ASP A 85 -11.00 22.90 8.32
CA ASP A 85 -12.42 23.00 7.95
C ASP A 85 -13.27 22.25 9.00
N ALA A 86 -13.36 22.85 10.19
CA ALA A 86 -14.22 22.47 11.27
C ALA A 86 -15.64 22.76 10.80
N VAL A 87 -16.30 21.75 10.25
CA VAL A 87 -17.75 21.69 10.39
C VAL A 87 -17.99 21.45 11.87
N ILE A 88 -18.13 22.53 12.64
CA ILE A 88 -18.62 22.45 14.01
C ILE A 88 -20.03 21.88 13.87
N ALA A 89 -20.18 20.59 14.14
CA ALA A 89 -21.49 20.00 14.28
C ALA A 89 -22.21 20.79 15.37
N THR A 90 -23.44 21.22 15.10
CA THR A 90 -24.25 21.98 16.07
C THR A 90 -24.54 21.18 17.34
N GLU A 91 -24.33 19.87 17.29
CA GLU A 91 -24.40 18.92 18.39
C GLU A 91 -23.06 18.17 18.53
N PRO A 92 -22.62 17.80 19.75
CA PRO A 92 -21.42 17.01 19.93
C PRO A 92 -21.48 15.66 19.20
N LEU A 93 -20.35 15.23 18.62
CA LEU A 93 -20.26 13.92 17.99
C LEU A 93 -20.52 12.79 19.00
N THR A 94 -21.26 11.77 18.58
CA THR A 94 -21.45 10.54 19.35
C THR A 94 -20.62 9.40 18.77
N LYS A 95 -20.59 8.24 19.46
CA LYS A 95 -19.94 7.03 18.94
C LYS A 95 -20.58 6.61 17.60
N GLU A 96 -21.90 6.74 17.48
CA GLU A 96 -22.67 6.41 16.29
C GLU A 96 -22.26 7.27 15.09
N ASP A 97 -21.90 8.54 15.30
CA ASP A 97 -21.37 9.40 14.24
C ASP A 97 -20.00 8.90 13.73
N LEU A 98 -19.15 8.39 14.63
CA LEU A 98 -17.84 7.83 14.26
C LEU A 98 -17.98 6.51 13.50
N ILE A 99 -18.98 5.69 13.88
CA ILE A 99 -19.36 4.47 13.14
C ILE A 99 -19.90 4.84 11.76
N ALA A 100 -20.84 5.80 11.69
CA ALA A 100 -21.43 6.29 10.45
C ALA A 100 -20.37 6.90 9.52
N TYR A 101 -19.34 7.55 10.08
CA TYR A 101 -18.20 8.03 9.32
C TYR A 101 -17.47 6.90 8.57
N LEU A 102 -17.16 5.76 9.24
CA LEU A 102 -16.55 4.61 8.58
C LEU A 102 -17.50 3.97 7.55
N ALA A 103 -18.76 3.77 7.95
CA ALA A 103 -19.80 3.19 7.08
C ALA A 103 -20.08 4.04 5.83
N SER A 104 -19.85 5.35 5.88
CA SER A 104 -19.95 6.24 4.70
C SER A 104 -18.91 5.92 3.60
N GLY A 105 -17.92 5.08 3.89
CA GLY A 105 -16.99 4.53 2.92
C GLY A 105 -17.58 3.44 2.02
N CYS A 106 -18.75 2.89 2.37
CA CYS A 106 -19.42 1.86 1.58
C CYS A 106 -19.76 2.38 0.17
N LYS A 107 -19.33 1.65 -0.87
CA LYS A 107 -19.55 1.98 -2.28
C LYS A 107 -20.06 0.76 -3.05
N PRO A 108 -21.00 0.92 -3.99
CA PRO A 108 -21.35 -0.18 -4.89
C PRO A 108 -20.14 -0.56 -5.77
N LYS A 109 -20.10 -1.81 -6.25
CA LYS A 109 -18.90 -2.42 -6.86
C LYS A 109 -18.37 -1.64 -8.07
N GLU A 110 -19.25 -1.07 -8.89
CA GLU A 110 -18.91 -0.23 -10.04
C GLU A 110 -18.16 1.06 -9.67
N ASN A 111 -18.28 1.50 -8.41
CA ASN A 111 -17.60 2.68 -7.87
C ASN A 111 -16.35 2.33 -7.06
N TRP A 112 -15.98 1.05 -6.97
CA TRP A 112 -14.71 0.66 -6.36
C TRP A 112 -13.54 1.16 -7.18
N ARG A 113 -12.53 1.65 -6.49
CA ARG A 113 -11.30 2.18 -7.08
C ARG A 113 -10.07 1.57 -6.41
N ILE A 114 -8.91 1.85 -6.99
CA ILE A 114 -7.61 1.37 -6.57
C ILE A 114 -6.79 2.62 -6.30
N GLY A 115 -6.53 2.91 -5.02
CA GLY A 115 -5.53 3.91 -4.63
C GLY A 115 -4.20 3.22 -4.37
N THR A 116 -3.09 3.77 -4.83
CA THR A 116 -1.75 3.21 -4.56
C THR A 116 -0.87 4.30 -4.01
N GLU A 117 -0.18 3.98 -2.92
CA GLU A 117 0.78 4.91 -2.30
C GLU A 117 2.13 4.22 -2.21
N HIS A 118 3.21 4.96 -2.43
CA HIS A 118 4.55 4.41 -2.32
C HIS A 118 5.59 5.45 -1.91
N GLU A 119 6.56 5.00 -1.14
CA GLU A 119 7.65 5.81 -0.61
C GLU A 119 8.97 5.41 -1.29
N LYS A 120 9.93 6.34 -1.29
CA LYS A 120 11.27 6.12 -1.84
C LYS A 120 12.29 7.02 -1.15
N PHE A 121 13.51 6.52 -0.99
CA PHE A 121 14.60 7.28 -0.38
C PHE A 121 15.33 8.13 -1.42
N GLY A 122 15.35 9.45 -1.25
CA GLY A 122 16.21 10.34 -2.02
C GLY A 122 17.66 10.30 -1.53
N PHE A 123 18.63 10.34 -2.44
CA PHE A 123 20.06 10.36 -2.10
C PHE A 123 20.89 11.16 -3.10
N GLU A 124 22.06 11.63 -2.68
CA GLU A 124 23.05 12.30 -3.54
C GLU A 124 23.87 11.28 -4.33
N ASN A 125 23.99 11.42 -5.66
CA ASN A 125 24.68 10.42 -6.49
C ASN A 125 26.18 10.27 -6.15
N GLY A 126 26.84 11.37 -5.77
CA GLY A 126 28.28 11.37 -5.48
C GLY A 126 28.66 10.81 -4.11
N THR A 127 27.82 11.02 -3.09
CA THR A 127 28.13 10.68 -1.69
C THR A 127 27.27 9.55 -1.13
N LEU A 128 26.17 9.24 -1.83
CA LEU A 128 25.07 8.38 -1.41
C LEU A 128 24.33 8.87 -0.15
N ARG A 129 24.63 10.08 0.35
CA ARG A 129 23.99 10.64 1.55
C ARG A 129 22.49 10.82 1.34
N PRO A 130 21.65 10.67 2.37
CA PRO A 130 20.22 10.94 2.27
C PRO A 130 19.99 12.40 1.86
N MET A 131 18.98 12.63 1.02
CA MET A 131 18.61 13.96 0.58
C MET A 131 18.17 14.83 1.76
N LYS A 132 18.76 16.02 1.91
CA LYS A 132 18.40 17.00 2.93
C LYS A 132 17.10 17.72 2.57
N TYR A 133 16.48 18.37 3.55
CA TYR A 133 15.25 19.11 3.32
C TYR A 133 15.42 20.21 2.24
N GLU A 134 16.54 20.92 2.21
CA GLU A 134 16.77 21.99 1.23
C GLU A 134 16.74 21.45 -0.22
N GLN A 135 17.35 20.27 -0.43
CA GLN A 135 17.31 19.57 -1.72
C GLN A 135 15.90 19.05 -2.03
N ILE A 136 15.17 18.55 -1.03
CA ILE A 136 13.78 18.13 -1.22
C ILE A 136 12.90 19.34 -1.60
N ALA A 137 13.07 20.49 -0.96
CA ALA A 137 12.32 21.70 -1.26
C ALA A 137 12.59 22.21 -2.68
N GLU A 138 13.85 22.21 -3.12
CA GLU A 138 14.22 22.51 -4.51
C GLU A 138 13.58 21.53 -5.50
N LEU A 139 13.59 20.24 -5.19
CA LEU A 139 12.93 19.21 -6.00
C LEU A 139 11.42 19.46 -6.10
N LEU A 140 10.74 19.75 -4.99
CA LEU A 140 9.31 20.04 -4.96
C LEU A 140 8.97 21.30 -5.76
N HIS A 141 9.78 22.35 -5.65
CA HIS A 141 9.61 23.56 -6.48
C HIS A 141 9.82 23.27 -7.97
N GLY A 142 10.86 22.53 -8.33
CA GLY A 142 11.12 22.16 -9.72
C GLY A 142 10.00 21.30 -10.33
N ILE A 143 9.43 20.36 -9.56
CA ILE A 143 8.28 19.56 -10.02
C ILE A 143 7.04 20.45 -10.17
N ALA A 144 6.75 21.31 -9.17
CA ALA A 144 5.61 22.21 -9.20
C ALA A 144 5.60 23.10 -10.44
N GLU A 145 6.75 23.71 -10.75
CA GLU A 145 6.89 24.67 -11.84
C GLU A 145 6.96 24.02 -13.22
N ARG A 146 7.50 22.80 -13.33
CA ARG A 146 7.67 22.11 -14.61
C ARG A 146 6.45 21.27 -15.02
N PHE A 147 5.69 20.78 -14.05
CA PHE A 147 4.60 19.82 -14.27
C PHE A 147 3.27 20.26 -13.68
N ASP A 148 3.14 21.55 -13.32
CA ASP A 148 1.89 22.19 -12.87
C ASP A 148 1.26 21.50 -11.65
N TRP A 149 2.06 21.32 -10.59
CA TRP A 149 1.54 20.88 -9.29
C TRP A 149 1.36 22.06 -8.34
N ASP A 150 0.28 22.04 -7.55
CA ASP A 150 0.03 23.01 -6.50
C ASP A 150 0.94 22.76 -5.30
N LYS A 151 1.59 23.82 -4.80
CA LYS A 151 2.49 23.75 -3.65
C LYS A 151 1.69 23.59 -2.35
N VAL A 152 2.03 22.60 -1.52
CA VAL A 152 1.44 22.38 -0.20
C VAL A 152 2.40 22.90 0.87
N MET A 153 1.94 23.86 1.66
CA MET A 153 2.78 24.61 2.61
C MET A 153 2.38 24.33 4.07
N GLU A 154 3.36 24.25 4.97
CA GLU A 154 3.19 24.35 6.43
C GLU A 154 3.95 25.58 6.91
N GLY A 155 3.22 26.68 7.16
CA GLY A 155 3.85 28.00 7.29
C GLY A 155 4.51 28.40 5.98
N ASP A 156 5.79 28.78 6.04
CA ASP A 156 6.60 29.17 4.86
C ASP A 156 7.34 27.99 4.21
N THR A 157 7.16 26.79 4.74
CA THR A 157 7.86 25.56 4.36
C THR A 157 7.04 24.75 3.36
N ILE A 158 7.59 24.45 2.18
CA ILE A 158 6.95 23.51 1.25
C ILE A 158 7.14 22.08 1.75
N ILE A 159 6.03 21.36 1.96
CA ILE A 159 6.03 20.02 2.55
C ILE A 159 5.43 18.95 1.64
N GLY A 160 4.99 19.35 0.45
CA GLY A 160 4.36 18.46 -0.51
C GLY A 160 3.81 19.19 -1.72
N LEU A 161 3.18 18.42 -2.61
CA LEU A 161 2.52 18.91 -3.81
C LEU A 161 1.16 18.25 -3.97
N LYS A 162 0.27 18.89 -4.73
CA LYS A 162 -1.04 18.33 -5.09
C LYS A 162 -1.35 18.57 -6.56
N GLN A 163 -1.92 17.57 -7.23
CA GLN A 163 -2.43 17.70 -8.60
C GLN A 163 -3.68 16.83 -8.75
N GLY A 164 -4.84 17.48 -8.85
CA GLY A 164 -6.12 16.78 -8.86
C GLY A 164 -6.32 15.93 -7.59
N MET A 165 -6.40 14.61 -7.77
CA MET A 165 -6.54 13.63 -6.67
C MET A 165 -5.21 12.99 -6.25
N GLN A 166 -4.09 13.35 -6.88
CA GLN A 166 -2.77 12.90 -6.48
C GLN A 166 -2.14 13.89 -5.50
N SER A 167 -1.31 13.37 -4.59
CA SER A 167 -0.47 14.20 -3.74
C SER A 167 0.92 13.61 -3.56
N ILE A 168 1.90 14.49 -3.47
CA ILE A 168 3.27 14.16 -3.06
C ILE A 168 3.45 14.68 -1.63
N SER A 169 3.96 13.82 -0.76
CA SER A 169 4.20 14.12 0.64
C SER A 169 5.57 13.65 1.10
N LEU A 170 5.99 14.14 2.25
CA LEU A 170 7.24 13.77 2.90
C LEU A 170 6.95 13.08 4.23
N GLU A 171 7.56 11.92 4.41
CA GLU A 171 7.66 11.17 5.67
C GLU A 171 8.77 11.74 6.58
N PRO A 172 8.86 11.35 7.87
CA PRO A 172 9.76 12.00 8.84
C PRO A 172 11.23 12.10 8.43
N GLY A 173 11.75 11.08 7.75
CA GLY A 173 13.13 11.02 7.26
C GLY A 173 13.36 11.58 5.86
N GLY A 174 12.36 12.25 5.27
CA GLY A 174 12.43 12.77 3.90
C GLY A 174 12.17 11.71 2.84
N GLN A 175 11.59 10.56 3.20
CA GLN A 175 11.10 9.61 2.22
C GLN A 175 10.01 10.29 1.38
N PHE A 176 10.13 10.18 0.06
CA PHE A 176 9.37 10.98 -0.89
C PHE A 176 8.21 10.16 -1.44
N GLU A 177 7.03 10.42 -0.90
CA GLU A 177 5.81 9.65 -1.13
C GLU A 177 5.05 10.14 -2.36
N LEU A 178 4.40 9.23 -3.06
CA LEU A 178 3.20 9.52 -3.86
C LEU A 178 2.01 8.84 -3.21
N SER A 179 0.93 9.57 -3.00
CA SER A 179 -0.40 8.99 -2.88
C SER A 179 -1.16 9.26 -4.18
N GLY A 180 -1.44 8.17 -4.87
CA GLY A 180 -2.08 8.14 -6.18
C GLY A 180 -3.57 8.44 -6.12
N ALA A 181 -4.13 8.81 -7.27
CA ALA A 181 -5.57 8.96 -7.40
C ALA A 181 -6.28 7.60 -7.28
N PRO A 182 -7.56 7.59 -6.83
CA PRO A 182 -8.38 6.39 -6.89
C PRO A 182 -8.76 6.10 -8.36
N VAL A 183 -8.10 5.12 -8.97
CA VAL A 183 -8.28 4.75 -10.38
C VAL A 183 -9.07 3.44 -10.55
N GLU A 184 -9.54 3.15 -11.75
CA GLU A 184 -10.41 1.99 -12.02
C GLU A 184 -9.61 0.72 -12.34
N THR A 185 -8.47 0.90 -13.01
CA THR A 185 -7.65 -0.19 -13.56
C THR A 185 -6.20 -0.11 -13.10
N LEU A 186 -5.55 -1.26 -13.02
CA LEU A 186 -4.13 -1.40 -12.71
C LEU A 186 -3.23 -0.84 -13.82
N HIS A 187 -3.75 -0.74 -15.05
CA HIS A 187 -3.09 -0.01 -16.13
C HIS A 187 -2.96 1.48 -15.81
N GLN A 188 -4.02 2.10 -15.28
CA GLN A 188 -3.98 3.49 -14.82
C GLN A 188 -3.04 3.63 -13.62
N THR A 189 -3.08 2.70 -12.65
CA THR A 189 -2.15 2.70 -11.50
C THR A 189 -0.70 2.69 -11.97
N CYS A 190 -0.34 1.79 -12.89
CA CYS A 190 1.03 1.69 -13.36
C CYS A 190 1.44 2.87 -14.26
N ALA A 191 0.50 3.46 -15.02
CA ALA A 191 0.74 4.70 -15.76
C ALA A 191 1.02 5.89 -14.82
N GLU A 192 0.28 5.99 -13.71
CA GLU A 192 0.47 7.01 -12.68
C GLU A 192 1.84 6.87 -11.99
N VAL A 193 2.21 5.66 -11.56
CA VAL A 193 3.55 5.36 -11.01
C VAL A 193 4.64 5.79 -11.99
N ASN A 194 4.53 5.43 -13.27
CA ASN A 194 5.53 5.80 -14.27
C ASN A 194 5.59 7.31 -14.52
N SER A 195 4.45 7.99 -14.56
CA SER A 195 4.37 9.46 -14.70
C SER A 195 5.12 10.14 -13.55
N HIS A 196 4.83 9.75 -12.31
CA HIS A 196 5.51 10.29 -11.13
C HIS A 196 7.02 10.04 -11.16
N LEU A 197 7.44 8.80 -11.41
CA LEU A 197 8.85 8.45 -11.45
C LEU A 197 9.59 9.22 -12.56
N TYR A 198 8.95 9.45 -13.71
CA TYR A 198 9.49 10.30 -14.77
C TYR A 198 9.67 11.75 -14.32
N GLN A 199 8.64 12.36 -13.74
CA GLN A 199 8.68 13.76 -13.30
C GLN A 199 9.74 14.00 -12.22
N VAL A 200 9.77 13.12 -11.20
CA VAL A 200 10.77 13.18 -10.13
C VAL A 200 12.18 13.03 -10.70
N LYS A 201 12.38 12.06 -11.59
CA LYS A 201 13.70 11.81 -12.21
C LYS A 201 14.16 13.01 -13.04
N ALA A 202 13.27 13.60 -13.84
CA ALA A 202 13.59 14.72 -14.73
C ALA A 202 14.15 15.94 -13.99
N VAL A 203 13.72 16.18 -12.76
CA VAL A 203 14.24 17.26 -11.91
C VAL A 203 15.44 16.79 -11.08
N ALA A 204 15.34 15.61 -10.46
CA ALA A 204 16.37 15.08 -9.57
C ALA A 204 17.74 14.84 -10.26
N GLU A 205 17.74 14.44 -11.54
CA GLU A 205 18.97 14.23 -12.32
C GLU A 205 19.78 15.53 -12.49
N GLU A 206 19.11 16.66 -12.71
CA GLU A 206 19.75 17.98 -12.83
C GLU A 206 20.40 18.42 -11.50
N MET A 207 19.85 17.95 -10.38
CA MET A 207 20.34 18.20 -9.02
C MET A 207 21.47 17.24 -8.59
N GLY A 208 21.82 16.25 -9.43
CA GLY A 208 22.79 15.22 -9.06
C GLY A 208 22.29 14.27 -7.97
N THR A 209 20.97 14.06 -7.90
CA THR A 209 20.32 13.19 -6.91
C THR A 209 19.63 11.99 -7.58
N GLY A 210 19.31 10.98 -6.78
CA GLY A 210 18.65 9.75 -7.21
C GLY A 210 17.66 9.25 -6.17
N PHE A 211 16.90 8.20 -6.53
CA PHE A 211 15.92 7.58 -5.65
C PHE A 211 16.11 6.07 -5.55
N LEU A 212 15.88 5.52 -4.36
CA LEU A 212 16.02 4.10 -4.05
C LEU A 212 14.70 3.52 -3.55
N GLY A 213 14.20 2.48 -4.24
CA GLY A 213 13.06 1.68 -3.83
C GLY A 213 13.50 0.44 -3.03
N ILE A 214 13.48 0.54 -1.71
CA ILE A 214 13.85 -0.52 -0.76
C ILE A 214 13.04 -0.37 0.52
N GLY A 215 12.78 -1.46 1.26
CA GLY A 215 11.97 -1.39 2.48
C GLY A 215 12.60 -0.64 3.64
N PHE A 216 13.94 -0.60 3.71
CA PHE A 216 14.70 -0.01 4.80
C PHE A 216 15.99 0.63 4.29
N GLN A 217 16.37 1.78 4.85
CA GLN A 217 17.61 2.50 4.53
C GLN A 217 18.85 1.59 4.77
N PRO A 218 19.55 1.15 3.71
CA PRO A 218 20.53 0.07 3.82
C PRO A 218 21.89 0.52 4.37
N LYS A 219 22.22 1.82 4.33
CA LYS A 219 23.59 2.33 4.52
C LYS A 219 23.78 3.21 5.74
N TRP A 220 22.85 4.11 6.00
CA TRP A 220 23.04 5.20 6.96
C TRP A 220 22.39 4.91 8.31
N ALA A 221 23.10 5.28 9.39
CA ALA A 221 22.57 5.16 10.74
C ALA A 221 21.44 6.18 10.95
N LEU A 222 20.54 5.89 11.90
CA LEU A 222 19.39 6.75 12.24
C LEU A 222 19.79 8.22 12.47
N LYS A 223 20.92 8.46 13.18
CA LYS A 223 21.44 9.81 13.47
C LYS A 223 21.90 10.60 12.24
N GLU A 224 22.06 9.94 11.10
CA GLU A 224 22.49 10.54 9.84
C GLU A 224 21.32 10.85 8.90
N ILE A 225 20.10 10.50 9.31
CA ILE A 225 18.89 10.77 8.54
C ILE A 225 18.40 12.19 8.82
N PRO A 226 18.12 13.01 7.79
CA PRO A 226 17.51 14.32 7.95
C PRO A 226 16.14 14.23 8.60
N ILE A 227 15.74 15.31 9.27
CA ILE A 227 14.43 15.40 9.91
C ILE A 227 13.61 16.41 9.12
N MET A 228 12.43 16.00 8.65
CA MET A 228 11.54 16.91 7.93
C MET A 228 10.89 17.92 8.88
N PRO A 229 10.81 19.21 8.50
CA PRO A 229 10.30 20.28 9.34
C PRO A 229 8.76 20.30 9.39
N LYS A 230 8.14 19.24 9.94
CA LYS A 230 6.69 19.11 10.14
C LYS A 230 6.37 18.92 11.62
N GLY A 231 5.53 19.79 12.19
CA GLY A 231 5.29 19.83 13.64
C GLY A 231 4.76 18.51 14.22
N ARG A 232 3.95 17.75 13.46
CA ARG A 232 3.47 16.42 13.89
C ARG A 232 4.58 15.42 14.15
N TYR A 233 5.70 15.50 13.42
CA TYR A 233 6.80 14.54 13.55
C TYR A 233 7.62 14.77 14.81
N ASP A 234 7.67 16.00 15.34
CA ASP A 234 8.31 16.27 16.62
C ASP A 234 7.59 15.58 17.78
N ILE A 235 6.24 15.61 17.77
CA ILE A 235 5.41 14.92 18.76
C ILE A 235 5.67 13.40 18.70
N MET A 236 5.59 12.82 17.49
CA MET A 236 5.82 11.38 17.30
C MET A 236 7.24 10.97 17.69
N ARG A 237 8.28 11.73 17.29
CA ARG A 237 9.68 11.45 17.61
C ARG A 237 9.91 11.41 19.12
N ASN A 238 9.25 12.29 19.87
CA ASN A 238 9.35 12.34 21.33
C ASN A 238 8.56 11.20 22.00
N TYR A 239 7.52 10.69 21.34
CA TYR A 239 6.66 9.64 21.89
C TYR A 239 7.17 8.22 21.63
N MET A 240 7.70 7.94 20.43
CA MET A 240 8.10 6.58 20.02
C MET A 240 9.01 5.87 21.05
N PRO A 241 10.05 6.51 21.64
CA PRO A 241 10.90 5.86 22.63
C PRO A 241 10.18 5.43 23.93
N LYS A 242 8.96 5.94 24.18
CA LYS A 242 8.16 5.61 25.36
C LYS A 242 7.36 4.32 25.18
N VAL A 243 7.17 3.84 23.94
CA VAL A 243 6.25 2.75 23.59
C VAL A 243 6.88 1.60 22.81
N GLY A 244 8.08 1.78 22.28
CA GLY A 244 8.84 0.74 21.57
C GLY A 244 10.28 1.17 21.30
N SER A 245 11.16 0.21 20.98
CA SER A 245 12.56 0.52 20.68
C SER A 245 12.83 0.83 19.21
N LEU A 246 11.92 0.44 18.30
CA LEU A 246 12.11 0.54 16.85
C LEU A 246 11.25 1.62 16.19
N GLY A 247 10.39 2.32 16.94
CA GLY A 247 9.47 3.32 16.38
C GLY A 247 10.15 4.50 15.69
N LEU A 248 11.36 4.89 16.12
CA LEU A 248 12.15 5.90 15.41
C LEU A 248 12.66 5.37 14.06
N ASP A 249 13.06 4.10 13.99
CA ASP A 249 13.50 3.50 12.74
C ASP A 249 12.35 3.35 11.74
N MET A 250 11.14 3.06 12.23
CA MET A 250 9.92 3.10 11.41
C MET A 250 9.78 4.47 10.74
N MET A 251 9.82 5.54 11.54
CA MET A 251 9.62 6.91 11.06
C MET A 251 10.68 7.36 10.04
N PHE A 252 11.96 7.08 10.32
CA PHE A 252 13.07 7.72 9.58
C PHE A 252 13.72 6.79 8.54
N ARG A 253 13.58 5.47 8.67
CA ARG A 253 14.38 4.53 7.88
C ARG A 253 13.57 3.49 7.12
N THR A 254 12.24 3.57 7.08
CA THR A 254 11.41 2.63 6.29
C THR A 254 10.77 3.29 5.07
N CYS A 255 10.49 2.48 4.04
CA CYS A 255 9.65 2.82 2.90
C CYS A 255 8.67 1.68 2.59
N THR A 256 7.42 2.00 2.25
CA THR A 256 6.39 1.02 1.86
C THR A 256 5.88 1.23 0.44
N VAL A 257 5.20 0.22 -0.09
CA VAL A 257 4.14 0.40 -1.08
C VAL A 257 2.86 -0.16 -0.48
N GLN A 258 1.76 0.58 -0.60
CA GLN A 258 0.46 0.21 -0.06
C GLN A 258 -0.63 0.42 -1.10
N VAL A 259 -1.73 -0.34 -0.95
CA VAL A 259 -2.93 -0.19 -1.77
C VAL A 259 -4.14 0.07 -0.87
N ASN A 260 -4.99 0.98 -1.35
CA ASN A 260 -6.22 1.42 -0.71
C ASN A 260 -7.40 0.85 -1.52
N LEU A 261 -8.24 0.03 -0.89
CA LEU A 261 -9.34 -0.68 -1.54
C LEU A 261 -10.68 -0.46 -0.81
N ASP A 262 -11.74 -0.41 -1.60
CA ASP A 262 -13.10 -0.12 -1.17
C ASP A 262 -13.87 -1.38 -0.75
N PHE A 263 -14.95 -1.16 -0.01
CA PHE A 263 -15.93 -2.18 0.39
C PHE A 263 -17.35 -1.68 0.12
N SER A 264 -18.30 -2.59 -0.06
CA SER A 264 -19.70 -2.26 -0.37
C SER A 264 -20.64 -2.21 0.82
N SER A 265 -20.28 -2.86 1.92
CA SER A 265 -21.08 -2.99 3.12
C SER A 265 -20.20 -3.36 4.30
N GLU A 266 -20.76 -3.37 5.51
CA GLU A 266 -20.07 -3.89 6.69
C GLU A 266 -19.69 -5.37 6.52
N ALA A 267 -20.58 -6.20 5.95
CA ALA A 267 -20.31 -7.61 5.71
C ALA A 267 -19.14 -7.81 4.72
N ASP A 268 -19.09 -7.04 3.64
CA ASP A 268 -17.98 -7.05 2.68
C ASP A 268 -16.68 -6.53 3.33
N MET A 269 -16.77 -5.48 4.15
CA MET A 269 -15.64 -4.95 4.92
C MET A 269 -15.05 -6.03 5.83
N ILE A 270 -15.87 -6.73 6.62
CA ILE A 270 -15.42 -7.81 7.51
C ILE A 270 -14.70 -8.92 6.72
N ARG A 271 -15.30 -9.38 5.62
CA ARG A 271 -14.73 -10.40 4.73
C ARG A 271 -13.36 -9.98 4.21
N LYS A 272 -13.26 -8.78 3.62
CA LYS A 272 -12.01 -8.26 3.09
C LYS A 272 -10.96 -8.00 4.17
N PHE A 273 -11.37 -7.53 5.35
CA PHE A 273 -10.43 -7.28 6.46
C PHE A 273 -9.83 -8.60 6.96
N ARG A 274 -10.65 -9.63 7.20
CA ARG A 274 -10.19 -10.97 7.61
C ARG A 274 -9.26 -11.60 6.58
N ALA A 275 -9.65 -11.59 5.30
CA ALA A 275 -8.82 -12.08 4.20
C ALA A 275 -7.47 -11.34 4.13
N SER A 276 -7.49 -10.00 4.23
CA SER A 276 -6.28 -9.18 4.15
C SER A 276 -5.35 -9.43 5.33
N LEU A 277 -5.85 -9.45 6.56
CA LEU A 277 -5.03 -9.73 7.74
C LEU A 277 -4.43 -11.14 7.69
N ALA A 278 -5.20 -12.15 7.30
CA ALA A 278 -4.69 -13.52 7.21
C ALA A 278 -3.56 -13.64 6.17
N LEU A 279 -3.69 -12.97 5.02
CA LEU A 279 -2.71 -13.02 3.94
C LEU A 279 -1.59 -11.98 4.04
N GLN A 280 -1.64 -11.01 4.96
CA GLN A 280 -0.61 -9.97 5.05
C GLN A 280 0.82 -10.50 5.26
N PRO A 281 1.05 -11.61 6.01
CA PRO A 281 2.38 -12.22 6.06
C PRO A 281 2.83 -12.81 4.71
N ILE A 282 1.92 -13.25 3.84
CA ILE A 282 2.28 -13.71 2.49
C ILE A 282 2.70 -12.51 1.64
N ASP A 283 1.93 -11.42 1.68
CA ASP A 283 2.30 -10.14 1.05
C ASP A 283 3.69 -9.67 1.51
N THR A 284 3.93 -9.64 2.83
CA THR A 284 5.24 -9.30 3.39
C THR A 284 6.35 -10.20 2.84
N ALA A 285 6.14 -11.52 2.74
CA ALA A 285 7.13 -12.45 2.21
C ALA A 285 7.45 -12.20 0.72
N LEU A 286 6.42 -11.95 -0.09
CA LEU A 286 6.55 -11.72 -1.53
C LEU A 286 7.29 -10.42 -1.85
N PHE A 287 7.07 -9.40 -1.02
CA PHE A 287 7.65 -8.08 -1.20
C PHE A 287 8.88 -7.81 -0.33
N ALA A 288 9.33 -8.74 0.52
CA ALA A 288 10.47 -8.58 1.43
C ALA A 288 11.72 -8.06 0.72
N ASN A 289 12.18 -6.86 1.08
CA ASN A 289 13.18 -6.12 0.33
C ASN A 289 13.99 -5.19 1.26
N SER A 290 14.39 -5.65 2.44
CA SER A 290 15.17 -4.84 3.39
C SER A 290 16.21 -5.62 4.21
N PRO A 291 17.19 -6.29 3.56
CA PRO A 291 18.14 -7.17 4.25
C PRO A 291 19.37 -6.48 4.86
N PHE A 292 19.52 -5.16 4.70
CA PHE A 292 20.72 -4.43 5.13
C PHE A 292 20.41 -3.37 6.18
N THR A 293 21.34 -3.16 7.11
CA THR A 293 21.37 -2.05 8.07
C THR A 293 22.81 -1.59 8.22
N ASP A 294 23.05 -0.28 8.19
CA ASP A 294 24.37 0.34 8.36
C ASP A 294 25.46 -0.28 7.45
N GLY A 295 25.06 -0.65 6.23
CA GLY A 295 25.93 -1.21 5.19
C GLY A 295 26.15 -2.73 5.26
N LYS A 296 25.49 -3.45 6.16
CA LYS A 296 25.71 -4.89 6.39
C LYS A 296 24.40 -5.69 6.43
N PRO A 297 24.42 -7.00 6.11
CA PRO A 297 23.29 -7.89 6.34
C PRO A 297 22.82 -7.84 7.80
N ASN A 298 21.53 -7.65 8.02
CA ASN A 298 20.93 -7.47 9.35
C ASN A 298 20.26 -8.73 9.91
N GLY A 299 20.28 -9.84 9.15
CA GLY A 299 19.70 -11.12 9.55
C GLY A 299 18.20 -11.26 9.27
N TYR A 300 17.58 -10.27 8.62
CA TYR A 300 16.19 -10.30 8.18
C TYR A 300 16.11 -10.21 6.64
N LEU A 301 14.97 -10.63 6.10
CA LEU A 301 14.58 -10.39 4.71
C LEU A 301 13.73 -9.11 4.59
N SER A 302 12.83 -8.90 5.56
CA SER A 302 12.16 -7.61 5.76
C SER A 302 12.46 -7.08 7.17
N MET A 303 13.54 -6.29 7.29
CA MET A 303 13.78 -5.52 8.52
C MET A 303 12.66 -4.52 8.78
N ARG A 304 12.08 -3.94 7.72
CA ARG A 304 10.93 -3.06 7.85
C ARG A 304 9.78 -3.72 8.59
N SER A 305 9.37 -4.92 8.20
CA SER A 305 8.26 -5.62 8.85
C SER A 305 8.61 -5.99 10.31
N HIS A 306 9.86 -6.37 10.59
CA HIS A 306 10.31 -6.58 11.97
C HIS A 306 10.20 -5.31 12.83
N ILE A 307 10.55 -4.13 12.29
CA ILE A 307 10.43 -2.85 13.00
C ILE A 307 9.00 -2.58 13.48
N TRP A 308 8.00 -2.95 12.69
CA TRP A 308 6.58 -2.82 13.04
C TRP A 308 6.14 -3.73 14.19
N THR A 309 6.97 -4.67 14.66
CA THR A 309 6.67 -5.50 15.84
C THR A 309 7.03 -4.83 17.17
N ASP A 310 7.84 -3.76 17.14
CA ASP A 310 8.28 -3.04 18.34
C ASP A 310 8.28 -1.51 18.11
N THR A 311 7.28 -1.04 17.36
CA THR A 311 7.01 0.38 17.11
C THR A 311 6.11 0.96 18.20
N ASP A 312 4.89 0.44 18.33
CA ASP A 312 3.92 0.75 19.40
C ASP A 312 2.81 -0.31 19.38
N ASN A 313 2.75 -1.13 20.43
CA ASN A 313 1.82 -2.26 20.52
C ASN A 313 0.34 -1.86 20.67
N ASN A 314 0.03 -0.60 20.97
CA ASN A 314 -1.37 -0.14 21.04
C ASN A 314 -1.97 0.07 19.65
N ARG A 315 -1.13 0.37 18.65
CA ARG A 315 -1.58 0.82 17.33
C ARG A 315 -1.11 -0.05 16.16
N ALA A 316 -0.34 -1.10 16.42
CA ALA A 316 0.21 -1.99 15.41
C ALA A 316 -0.22 -3.45 15.62
N GLY A 317 0.01 -4.30 14.61
CA GLY A 317 -0.19 -5.74 14.71
C GLY A 317 -1.36 -6.30 13.90
N MET A 318 -1.74 -7.55 14.23
CA MET A 318 -2.65 -8.40 13.45
C MET A 318 -4.12 -8.26 13.83
N LEU A 319 -4.46 -7.42 14.82
CA LEU A 319 -5.82 -7.16 15.29
C LEU A 319 -6.67 -8.44 15.43
N PRO A 320 -6.34 -9.37 16.35
CA PRO A 320 -6.98 -10.68 16.43
C PRO A 320 -8.51 -10.60 16.60
N PHE A 321 -9.01 -9.55 17.25
CA PHE A 321 -10.44 -9.31 17.45
C PHE A 321 -11.24 -9.14 16.15
N VAL A 322 -10.59 -8.88 15.00
CA VAL A 322 -11.25 -8.84 13.68
C VAL A 322 -11.83 -10.20 13.28
N PHE A 323 -11.32 -11.28 13.88
CA PHE A 323 -11.77 -12.64 13.65
C PHE A 323 -12.88 -13.09 14.63
N ASP A 324 -13.25 -12.25 15.59
CA ASP A 324 -14.37 -12.54 16.50
C ASP A 324 -15.70 -12.42 15.75
N ASP A 325 -16.69 -13.24 16.12
CA ASP A 325 -18.04 -13.20 15.51
C ASP A 325 -18.75 -11.86 15.70
N THR A 326 -18.36 -11.09 16.72
CA THR A 326 -18.92 -9.76 17.03
C THR A 326 -18.31 -8.63 16.21
N PHE A 327 -17.28 -8.90 15.40
CA PHE A 327 -16.55 -7.86 14.70
C PHE A 327 -17.40 -7.14 13.65
N GLY A 328 -17.30 -5.80 13.67
CA GLY A 328 -17.93 -4.87 12.76
C GLY A 328 -17.32 -3.47 12.91
N PHE A 329 -17.94 -2.46 12.30
CA PHE A 329 -17.50 -1.06 12.42
C PHE A 329 -17.46 -0.60 13.87
N GLU A 330 -18.46 -1.00 14.67
CA GLU A 330 -18.56 -0.62 16.08
C GLU A 330 -17.33 -1.06 16.90
N GLN A 331 -16.93 -2.33 16.79
CA GLN A 331 -15.77 -2.84 17.53
C GLN A 331 -14.46 -2.19 17.05
N TYR A 332 -14.35 -1.84 15.77
CA TYR A 332 -13.20 -1.07 15.28
C TYR A 332 -13.17 0.37 15.82
N VAL A 333 -14.34 1.01 15.95
CA VAL A 333 -14.45 2.34 16.59
C VAL A 333 -14.07 2.25 18.06
N ASP A 334 -14.52 1.24 18.80
CA ASP A 334 -14.11 1.06 20.20
C ASP A 334 -12.59 0.87 20.33
N TYR A 335 -12.00 0.02 19.50
CA TYR A 335 -10.54 -0.11 19.42
C TYR A 335 -9.87 1.25 19.18
N ALA A 336 -10.29 1.99 18.15
CA ALA A 336 -9.69 3.26 17.79
C ALA A 336 -9.91 4.35 18.87
N LEU A 337 -11.03 4.35 19.58
CA LEU A 337 -11.30 5.27 20.70
C LEU A 337 -10.28 5.12 21.85
N ASP A 338 -9.80 3.89 22.05
CA ASP A 338 -8.90 3.52 23.14
C ASP A 338 -7.41 3.55 22.73
N VAL A 339 -7.10 3.61 21.43
CA VAL A 339 -5.72 3.88 20.97
C VAL A 339 -5.29 5.27 21.44
N PRO A 340 -4.13 5.42 22.12
CA PRO A 340 -3.64 6.72 22.54
C PRO A 340 -3.44 7.69 21.36
N MET A 341 -3.94 8.91 21.51
CA MET A 341 -3.78 9.97 20.51
C MET A 341 -2.32 10.41 20.37
N TYR A 342 -1.99 11.04 19.25
CA TYR A 342 -0.74 11.80 19.12
C TYR A 342 -0.99 13.30 19.26
N PHE A 343 -1.92 13.84 18.49
CA PHE A 343 -2.13 15.28 18.44
C PHE A 343 -3.58 15.64 18.15
N VAL A 344 -3.91 16.89 18.44
CA VAL A 344 -5.07 17.59 17.89
C VAL A 344 -4.56 18.80 17.09
N TYR A 345 -5.16 19.08 15.95
CA TYR A 345 -4.77 20.22 15.11
C TYR A 345 -5.72 21.40 15.33
N ARG A 346 -5.20 22.52 15.86
CA ARG A 346 -5.98 23.73 16.12
C ARG A 346 -5.13 24.96 15.83
N LYS A 347 -5.73 25.99 15.22
CA LYS A 347 -5.08 27.29 14.97
C LYS A 347 -3.71 27.13 14.31
N LYS A 348 -3.65 26.26 13.31
CA LYS A 348 -2.47 25.86 12.53
C LYS A 348 -1.32 25.25 13.35
N LYS A 349 -1.63 24.67 14.51
CA LYS A 349 -0.65 24.05 15.41
C LYS A 349 -1.06 22.63 15.76
N TYR A 350 -0.07 21.77 15.87
CA TYR A 350 -0.21 20.44 16.44
C TYR A 350 -0.07 20.55 17.96
N ILE A 351 -1.14 20.22 18.68
CA ILE A 351 -1.16 20.17 20.14
C ILE A 351 -0.85 18.73 20.54
N ASP A 352 0.19 18.53 21.35
CA ASP A 352 0.58 17.22 21.88
C ASP A 352 -0.50 16.71 22.85
N CYS A 353 -1.12 15.58 22.48
CA CYS A 353 -2.10 14.89 23.30
C CYS A 353 -1.69 13.42 23.50
N THR A 354 -0.37 13.17 23.50
CA THR A 354 0.20 11.83 23.70
C THR A 354 -0.18 11.24 25.05
N GLY A 355 -0.54 9.95 25.06
CA GLY A 355 -1.00 9.25 26.26
C GLY A 355 -2.45 9.54 26.66
N MET A 356 -3.17 10.41 25.92
CA MET A 356 -4.60 10.66 26.09
C MET A 356 -5.43 9.84 25.11
N SER A 357 -6.72 9.63 25.38
CA SER A 357 -7.61 8.82 24.53
C SER A 357 -8.57 9.69 23.72
N PHE A 358 -8.97 9.21 22.53
CA PHE A 358 -10.03 9.88 21.76
C PHE A 358 -11.38 9.72 22.48
N ARG A 359 -11.56 8.67 23.29
CA ARG A 359 -12.71 8.49 24.17
C ARG A 359 -12.90 9.66 25.14
N ASP A 360 -11.83 10.15 25.76
CA ASP A 360 -11.88 11.33 26.62
C ASP A 360 -12.10 12.61 25.84
N PHE A 361 -11.58 12.69 24.60
CA PHE A 361 -11.86 13.81 23.72
C PHE A 361 -13.35 13.88 23.37
N LEU A 362 -13.97 12.75 23.00
CA LEU A 362 -15.41 12.65 22.72
C LEU A 362 -16.29 13.09 23.91
N ALA A 363 -15.78 12.98 25.14
CA ALA A 363 -16.44 13.44 26.35
C ALA A 363 -16.08 14.89 26.76
N GLY A 364 -15.27 15.62 25.97
CA GLY A 364 -14.82 16.97 26.28
C GLY A 364 -13.81 17.05 27.44
N ARG A 365 -13.18 15.93 27.78
CA ARG A 365 -12.30 15.78 28.95
C ARG A 365 -10.81 15.76 28.61
N LEU A 366 -10.42 16.23 27.42
CA LEU A 366 -9.04 16.17 26.98
C LEU A 366 -8.20 17.25 27.69
N PRO A 367 -7.20 16.88 28.53
CA PRO A 367 -6.47 17.88 29.33
C PRO A 367 -5.66 18.90 28.51
N CYS A 368 -5.16 18.51 27.33
CA CYS A 368 -4.39 19.40 26.43
C CYS A 368 -5.26 20.54 25.85
N ILE A 369 -6.59 20.37 25.77
CA ILE A 369 -7.58 21.33 25.26
C ILE A 369 -8.89 21.23 26.06
N PRO A 370 -8.94 21.71 27.32
CA PRO A 370 -10.07 21.47 28.21
C PRO A 370 -11.39 22.03 27.66
N GLY A 371 -12.42 21.18 27.58
CA GLY A 371 -13.76 21.57 27.14
C GLY A 371 -13.97 21.59 25.62
N ASP A 372 -12.92 21.42 24.81
CA ASP A 372 -13.06 21.26 23.36
C ASP A 372 -13.66 19.88 23.04
N MET A 373 -14.55 19.84 22.04
CA MET A 373 -15.14 18.61 21.50
C MET A 373 -14.49 18.25 20.15
N PRO A 374 -14.42 16.95 19.77
CA PRO A 374 -13.82 16.53 18.52
C PRO A 374 -14.70 16.87 17.33
N THR A 375 -14.05 17.05 16.18
CA THR A 375 -14.68 17.12 14.86
C THR A 375 -14.43 15.82 14.08
N LEU A 376 -15.13 15.63 12.95
CA LEU A 376 -14.85 14.50 12.06
C LEU A 376 -13.43 14.58 11.46
N ASN A 377 -12.85 15.77 11.31
CA ASN A 377 -11.45 15.91 10.90
C ASN A 377 -10.49 15.42 11.99
N ASP A 378 -10.81 15.63 13.27
CA ASP A 378 -10.02 15.08 14.37
C ASP A 378 -10.09 13.57 14.38
N TRP A 379 -11.27 13.01 14.13
CA TRP A 379 -11.45 11.56 13.99
C TRP A 379 -10.66 10.99 12.81
N GLU A 380 -10.73 11.63 11.64
CA GLU A 380 -9.94 11.25 10.47
C GLU A 380 -8.43 11.32 10.77
N ASN A 381 -7.97 12.41 11.37
CA ASN A 381 -6.57 12.56 11.80
C ASN A 381 -6.16 11.43 12.76
N HIS A 382 -6.97 11.13 13.78
CA HIS A 382 -6.69 10.07 14.74
C HIS A 382 -6.56 8.70 14.08
N LEU A 383 -7.50 8.34 13.20
CA LEU A 383 -7.45 7.10 12.42
C LEU A 383 -6.16 6.97 11.58
N THR A 384 -5.62 8.08 11.04
CA THR A 384 -4.34 8.05 10.31
C THR A 384 -3.13 7.77 11.20
N THR A 385 -3.27 7.87 12.53
CA THR A 385 -2.19 7.56 13.50
C THR A 385 -2.19 6.11 13.96
N ILE A 386 -3.16 5.30 13.53
CA ILE A 386 -3.20 3.86 13.82
C ILE A 386 -2.45 3.13 12.70
N PHE A 387 -1.63 2.12 13.01
CA PHE A 387 -0.73 1.46 12.04
C PHE A 387 -0.74 -0.08 12.11
N PRO A 388 -1.91 -0.75 12.08
CA PRO A 388 -1.98 -2.21 11.97
C PRO A 388 -1.45 -2.70 10.62
N GLU A 389 -1.31 -4.02 10.48
CA GLU A 389 -0.97 -4.68 9.21
C GLU A 389 -1.99 -4.40 8.10
N VAL A 390 -3.28 -4.27 8.48
CA VAL A 390 -4.37 -3.79 7.63
C VAL A 390 -5.17 -2.75 8.40
N ARG A 391 -5.36 -1.57 7.81
CA ARG A 391 -6.03 -0.44 8.47
C ARG A 391 -7.40 -0.18 7.85
N LEU A 392 -8.37 0.15 8.69
CA LEU A 392 -9.70 0.56 8.27
C LEU A 392 -9.88 2.07 8.48
N LYS A 393 -10.24 2.75 7.38
CA LYS A 393 -10.83 4.09 7.37
C LYS A 393 -12.16 4.00 6.62
N ARG A 394 -12.45 4.96 5.74
CA ARG A 394 -13.53 4.86 4.74
C ARG A 394 -13.19 3.91 3.57
N TYR A 395 -12.10 3.17 3.70
CA TYR A 395 -11.52 2.17 2.80
C TYR A 395 -10.54 1.31 3.62
N LEU A 396 -10.13 0.16 3.08
CA LEU A 396 -9.09 -0.69 3.68
C LEU A 396 -7.72 -0.38 3.07
N GLU A 397 -6.68 -0.41 3.89
CA GLU A 397 -5.30 -0.14 3.50
C GLU A 397 -4.42 -1.35 3.85
N MET A 398 -3.72 -1.89 2.85
CA MET A 398 -2.87 -3.08 2.97
C MET A 398 -1.42 -2.62 3.11
N ARG A 399 -0.80 -2.88 4.27
CA ARG A 399 0.39 -2.15 4.74
C ARG A 399 1.64 -3.03 4.91
N GLY A 400 1.56 -4.32 4.60
CA GLY A 400 2.63 -5.29 4.85
C GLY A 400 3.87 -5.13 3.96
N ALA A 401 3.71 -4.66 2.72
CA ALA A 401 4.77 -4.69 1.71
C ALA A 401 5.88 -3.64 1.89
N ASP A 402 7.12 -4.07 1.67
CA ASP A 402 8.29 -3.18 1.56
C ASP A 402 8.25 -2.39 0.25
N GLY A 403 8.78 -1.16 0.30
CA GLY A 403 9.07 -0.39 -0.90
C GLY A 403 10.02 -1.13 -1.86
N GLY A 404 9.89 -0.87 -3.15
CA GLY A 404 10.60 -1.65 -4.16
C GLY A 404 10.68 -0.99 -5.54
N PRO A 405 11.25 -1.71 -6.53
CA PRO A 405 11.35 -1.23 -7.90
C PRO A 405 9.98 -1.12 -8.57
N TRP A 406 9.85 -0.30 -9.62
CA TRP A 406 8.57 0.08 -10.23
C TRP A 406 7.66 -1.11 -10.59
N ARG A 407 8.22 -2.22 -11.07
CA ARG A 407 7.43 -3.43 -11.41
C ARG A 407 6.67 -3.97 -10.20
N ARG A 408 7.25 -3.88 -9.01
CA ARG A 408 6.62 -4.31 -7.76
C ARG A 408 5.65 -3.25 -7.22
N LEU A 409 5.91 -1.97 -7.48
CA LEU A 409 4.94 -0.92 -7.17
C LEU A 409 3.61 -1.14 -7.91
N CYS A 410 3.66 -1.64 -9.16
CA CYS A 410 2.46 -2.02 -9.91
C CYS A 410 1.92 -3.41 -9.52
N ALA A 411 2.77 -4.33 -9.03
CA ALA A 411 2.36 -5.69 -8.68
C ALA A 411 1.61 -5.79 -7.35
N LEU A 412 1.95 -4.95 -6.36
CA LEU A 412 1.29 -4.92 -5.05
C LEU A 412 -0.22 -4.66 -5.17
N PRO A 413 -0.69 -3.57 -5.82
CA PRO A 413 -2.12 -3.36 -5.99
C PRO A 413 -2.75 -4.47 -6.84
N ALA A 414 -2.03 -5.02 -7.83
CA ALA A 414 -2.54 -6.12 -8.64
C ALA A 414 -2.81 -7.39 -7.82
N PHE A 415 -1.92 -7.70 -6.86
CA PHE A 415 -2.06 -8.85 -5.97
C PHE A 415 -3.35 -8.74 -5.16
N TRP A 416 -3.56 -7.62 -4.47
CA TRP A 416 -4.73 -7.44 -3.63
C TRP A 416 -6.03 -7.25 -4.40
N VAL A 417 -6.01 -6.55 -5.55
CA VAL A 417 -7.20 -6.42 -6.42
C VAL A 417 -7.66 -7.78 -6.94
N GLY A 418 -6.72 -8.64 -7.34
CA GLY A 418 -7.04 -10.00 -7.79
C GLY A 418 -7.66 -10.86 -6.69
N LEU A 419 -7.31 -10.63 -5.42
CA LEU A 419 -7.83 -11.39 -4.28
C LEU A 419 -9.16 -10.85 -3.77
N LEU A 420 -9.35 -9.53 -3.74
CA LEU A 420 -10.43 -8.90 -2.98
C LEU A 420 -11.57 -8.32 -3.83
N TYR A 421 -11.34 -8.03 -5.12
CA TYR A 421 -12.37 -7.42 -6.00
C TYR A 421 -13.14 -8.42 -6.86
N ASP A 422 -12.82 -9.70 -6.70
CA ASP A 422 -13.55 -10.83 -7.27
C ASP A 422 -14.15 -11.67 -6.15
N GLU A 423 -15.44 -12.00 -6.25
CA GLU A 423 -16.18 -12.64 -5.15
C GLU A 423 -15.73 -14.09 -4.95
N ASP A 424 -15.46 -14.81 -6.04
CA ASP A 424 -15.01 -16.20 -5.98
C ASP A 424 -13.60 -16.30 -5.39
N SER A 425 -12.70 -15.38 -5.76
CA SER A 425 -11.36 -15.28 -5.17
C SER A 425 -11.43 -14.94 -3.69
N LEU A 426 -12.25 -13.94 -3.31
CA LEU A 426 -12.41 -13.54 -1.91
C LEU A 426 -12.95 -14.70 -1.07
N GLN A 427 -13.99 -15.40 -1.55
CA GLN A 427 -14.53 -16.56 -0.86
C GLN A 427 -13.49 -17.68 -0.74
N SER A 428 -12.74 -17.96 -1.81
CA SER A 428 -11.70 -19.00 -1.78
C SER A 428 -10.57 -18.67 -0.79
N VAL A 429 -10.22 -17.39 -0.64
CA VAL A 429 -9.25 -16.94 0.38
C VAL A 429 -9.79 -17.14 1.79
N LEU A 430 -11.07 -16.80 2.01
CA LEU A 430 -11.71 -17.01 3.30
C LEU A 430 -11.74 -18.51 3.65
N ASP A 431 -12.08 -19.37 2.69
CA ASP A 431 -12.11 -20.82 2.89
C ASP A 431 -10.70 -21.37 3.17
N LEU A 432 -9.68 -20.91 2.44
CA LEU A 432 -8.27 -21.30 2.63
C LEU A 432 -7.74 -20.93 4.02
N THR A 433 -8.24 -19.84 4.60
CA THR A 433 -7.75 -19.28 5.87
C THR A 433 -8.71 -19.50 7.04
N ALA A 434 -9.83 -20.19 6.82
CA ALA A 434 -10.91 -20.35 7.79
C ALA A 434 -10.47 -21.09 9.06
N ASP A 435 -9.57 -22.07 8.93
CA ASP A 435 -9.09 -22.88 10.04
C ASP A 435 -7.75 -22.37 10.62
N TRP A 436 -7.25 -21.22 10.16
CA TRP A 436 -6.01 -20.65 10.70
C TRP A 436 -6.28 -20.12 12.10
N THR A 437 -5.46 -20.49 13.07
CA THR A 437 -5.62 -19.97 14.43
C THR A 437 -5.04 -18.56 14.57
N SER A 438 -5.39 -17.87 15.65
CA SER A 438 -4.81 -16.58 16.00
C SER A 438 -3.28 -16.68 16.16
N GLU A 439 -2.84 -17.75 16.81
CA GLU A 439 -1.42 -18.07 17.05
C GLU A 439 -0.68 -18.35 15.74
N GLU A 440 -1.31 -19.07 14.80
CA GLU A 440 -0.75 -19.32 13.46
C GLU A 440 -0.57 -18.02 12.68
N ARG A 441 -1.59 -17.16 12.63
CA ARG A 441 -1.50 -15.84 11.99
C ARG A 441 -0.40 -14.97 12.61
N GLN A 442 -0.34 -14.93 13.94
CA GLN A 442 0.69 -14.18 14.65
C GLN A 442 2.09 -14.78 14.46
N MET A 443 2.21 -16.10 14.42
CA MET A 443 3.47 -16.80 14.15
C MET A 443 4.00 -16.44 12.76
N LEU A 444 3.14 -16.48 11.73
CA LEU A 444 3.52 -16.07 10.38
C LEU A 444 4.00 -14.62 10.36
N ARG A 445 3.26 -13.69 10.96
CA ARG A 445 3.66 -12.28 11.07
C ARG A 445 5.04 -12.10 11.71
N ASN A 446 5.35 -12.88 12.75
CA ASN A 446 6.62 -12.77 13.47
C ASN A 446 7.80 -13.45 12.73
N LYS A 447 7.56 -14.54 11.99
CA LYS A 447 8.63 -15.34 11.36
C LYS A 447 8.95 -14.93 9.93
N VAL A 448 7.94 -14.52 9.15
CA VAL A 448 8.12 -14.08 7.76
C VAL A 448 9.20 -13.02 7.59
N PRO A 449 9.31 -12.00 8.45
CA PRO A 449 10.37 -10.98 8.31
C PRO A 449 11.77 -11.59 8.20
N ARG A 450 12.01 -12.77 8.78
CA ARG A 450 13.30 -13.45 8.78
C ARG A 450 13.44 -14.53 7.72
N THR A 451 12.38 -15.29 7.46
CA THR A 451 12.44 -16.50 6.61
C THR A 451 11.64 -16.42 5.32
N GLY A 452 10.85 -15.37 5.12
CA GLY A 452 10.09 -15.15 3.88
C GLY A 452 9.21 -16.35 3.52
N LEU A 453 9.23 -16.74 2.24
CA LEU A 453 8.48 -17.90 1.74
C LEU A 453 9.01 -19.25 2.26
N LYS A 454 10.21 -19.28 2.85
CA LYS A 454 10.81 -20.48 3.47
C LYS A 454 10.35 -20.68 4.92
N THR A 455 9.42 -19.86 5.41
CA THR A 455 8.81 -20.04 6.73
C THR A 455 8.02 -21.35 6.77
N PRO A 456 8.31 -22.28 7.69
CA PRO A 456 7.50 -23.48 7.85
C PRO A 456 6.07 -23.14 8.29
N PHE A 457 5.09 -23.76 7.66
CA PHE A 457 3.68 -23.60 7.99
C PHE A 457 2.95 -24.92 7.78
N ARG A 458 2.39 -25.46 8.87
CA ARG A 458 1.73 -26.78 8.91
C ARG A 458 2.60 -27.89 8.31
N ASP A 459 2.13 -28.57 7.27
CA ASP A 459 2.77 -29.70 6.60
C ASP A 459 3.78 -29.27 5.52
N GLY A 460 4.00 -27.96 5.32
CA GLY A 460 4.90 -27.46 4.28
C GLY A 460 5.55 -26.11 4.60
N LEU A 461 5.79 -25.35 3.54
CA LEU A 461 6.34 -24.00 3.60
C LEU A 461 5.25 -22.99 3.23
N LEU A 462 5.39 -21.76 3.72
CA LEU A 462 4.53 -20.65 3.33
C LEU A 462 4.51 -20.42 1.81
N ARG A 463 5.59 -20.80 1.11
CA ARG A 463 5.64 -20.86 -0.35
C ARG A 463 4.47 -21.63 -0.97
N HIS A 464 4.10 -22.79 -0.44
CA HIS A 464 3.03 -23.61 -1.02
C HIS A 464 1.67 -22.89 -0.92
N VAL A 465 1.42 -22.22 0.22
CA VAL A 465 0.24 -21.36 0.36
C VAL A 465 0.31 -20.18 -0.61
N ALA A 466 1.48 -19.56 -0.78
CA ALA A 466 1.67 -18.46 -1.72
C ALA A 466 1.44 -18.88 -3.19
N GLU A 467 1.69 -20.13 -3.56
CA GLU A 467 1.37 -20.69 -4.89
C GLU A 467 -0.15 -20.71 -5.14
N GLU A 468 -0.92 -21.17 -4.15
CA GLU A 468 -2.39 -21.16 -4.20
C GLU A 468 -2.95 -19.74 -4.21
N VAL A 469 -2.47 -18.88 -3.31
CA VAL A 469 -2.91 -17.47 -3.22
C VAL A 469 -2.60 -16.71 -4.51
N LEU A 470 -1.42 -16.92 -5.11
CA LEU A 470 -1.08 -16.29 -6.39
C LEU A 470 -2.00 -16.76 -7.51
N LYS A 471 -2.40 -18.05 -7.51
CA LYS A 471 -3.38 -18.56 -8.48
C LYS A 471 -4.72 -17.84 -8.31
N LEU A 472 -5.23 -17.70 -7.08
CA LEU A 472 -6.48 -16.97 -6.81
C LEU A 472 -6.39 -15.50 -7.25
N ALA A 473 -5.26 -14.84 -7.00
CA ALA A 473 -5.03 -13.47 -7.46
C ALA A 473 -5.08 -13.36 -8.99
N LYS A 474 -4.44 -14.29 -9.71
CA LYS A 474 -4.49 -14.34 -11.18
C LYS A 474 -5.90 -14.58 -11.69
N ASP A 475 -6.62 -15.53 -11.10
CA ASP A 475 -7.98 -15.89 -11.49
C ASP A 475 -8.95 -14.70 -11.32
N GLY A 476 -8.83 -13.95 -10.23
CA GLY A 476 -9.64 -12.75 -10.01
C GLY A 476 -9.33 -11.60 -10.98
N LEU A 477 -8.05 -11.42 -11.36
CA LEU A 477 -7.67 -10.46 -12.41
C LEU A 477 -8.14 -10.89 -13.81
N GLU A 478 -8.15 -12.19 -14.13
CA GLU A 478 -8.75 -12.70 -15.37
C GLU A 478 -10.26 -12.43 -15.39
N ARG A 479 -10.98 -12.74 -14.30
CA ARG A 479 -12.44 -12.50 -14.20
C ARG A 479 -12.82 -11.02 -14.26
N ARG A 480 -11.94 -10.12 -13.82
CA ARG A 480 -12.11 -8.67 -14.03
C ARG A 480 -12.09 -8.25 -15.51
N GLY A 481 -11.45 -9.02 -16.39
CA GLY A 481 -11.53 -8.82 -17.84
C GLY A 481 -10.69 -7.68 -18.42
N PHE A 482 -9.91 -6.96 -17.61
CA PHE A 482 -9.08 -5.83 -18.05
C PHE A 482 -7.68 -6.24 -18.56
N LYS A 483 -7.37 -7.54 -18.64
CA LYS A 483 -6.05 -8.08 -19.04
C LYS A 483 -4.90 -7.58 -18.14
N GLU A 484 -5.12 -7.60 -16.84
CA GLU A 484 -4.21 -7.04 -15.82
C GLU A 484 -3.25 -8.07 -15.21
N VAL A 485 -3.41 -9.36 -15.53
CA VAL A 485 -2.64 -10.48 -14.94
C VAL A 485 -1.13 -10.33 -15.07
N ALA A 486 -0.66 -9.70 -16.14
CA ALA A 486 0.76 -9.49 -16.39
C ALA A 486 1.47 -8.64 -15.30
N PHE A 487 0.73 -7.83 -14.53
CA PHE A 487 1.30 -7.11 -13.40
C PHE A 487 1.77 -8.04 -12.27
N LEU A 488 1.25 -9.28 -12.21
CA LEU A 488 1.68 -10.29 -11.23
C LEU A 488 2.95 -11.04 -11.64
N ASN A 489 3.53 -10.78 -12.82
CA ASN A 489 4.71 -11.52 -13.30
C ASN A 489 5.91 -11.42 -12.34
N ALA A 490 6.13 -10.24 -11.75
CA ALA A 490 7.23 -10.03 -10.79
C ALA A 490 7.04 -10.85 -9.50
N VAL A 491 5.80 -11.04 -9.06
CA VAL A 491 5.46 -11.82 -7.87
C VAL A 491 5.46 -13.33 -8.19
N ALA A 492 5.05 -13.70 -9.41
CA ALA A 492 5.08 -15.09 -9.87
C ALA A 492 6.49 -15.68 -9.92
N GLU A 493 7.49 -14.87 -10.28
CA GLU A 493 8.90 -15.28 -10.22
C GLU A 493 9.34 -15.59 -8.79
N VAL A 494 8.97 -14.75 -7.81
CA VAL A 494 9.29 -14.95 -6.39
C VAL A 494 8.63 -16.22 -5.85
N VAL A 495 7.35 -16.44 -6.17
CA VAL A 495 6.62 -17.65 -5.75
C VAL A 495 7.24 -18.92 -6.36
N SER A 496 7.50 -18.91 -7.67
CA SER A 496 8.02 -20.10 -8.37
C SER A 496 9.44 -20.49 -7.95
N THR A 497 10.27 -19.52 -7.58
CA THR A 497 11.64 -19.77 -7.11
C THR A 497 11.71 -19.97 -5.60
N GLY A 498 10.78 -19.40 -4.84
CA GLY A 498 10.87 -19.29 -3.39
C GLY A 498 11.99 -18.37 -2.91
N ILE A 499 12.50 -17.51 -3.80
CA ILE A 499 13.60 -16.57 -3.53
C ILE A 499 13.00 -15.16 -3.49
N THR A 500 13.03 -14.55 -2.30
CA THR A 500 12.57 -13.19 -2.08
C THR A 500 13.52 -12.15 -2.71
N PRO A 501 13.06 -10.93 -2.93
CA PRO A 501 13.94 -9.85 -3.35
C PRO A 501 15.13 -9.58 -2.45
N ALA A 502 14.91 -9.64 -1.13
CA ALA A 502 15.96 -9.50 -0.14
C ALA A 502 17.04 -10.59 -0.30
N GLU A 503 16.66 -11.82 -0.60
CA GLU A 503 17.62 -12.90 -0.88
C GLU A 503 18.42 -12.65 -2.16
N GLN A 504 17.79 -12.12 -3.22
CA GLN A 504 18.50 -11.71 -4.43
C GLN A 504 19.53 -10.61 -4.13
N LEU A 505 19.18 -9.63 -3.29
CA LEU A 505 20.10 -8.58 -2.85
C LEU A 505 21.26 -9.14 -2.00
N LEU A 506 20.98 -10.11 -1.13
CA LEU A 506 22.02 -10.78 -0.34
C LEU A 506 22.98 -11.58 -1.23
N GLU A 507 22.48 -12.26 -2.26
CA GLU A 507 23.31 -12.95 -3.26
C GLU A 507 24.22 -11.97 -4.01
N LEU A 508 23.69 -10.82 -4.44
CA LEU A 508 24.49 -9.77 -5.07
C LEU A 508 25.55 -9.20 -4.11
N TYR A 509 25.19 -8.98 -2.85
CA TYR A 509 26.10 -8.53 -1.80
C TYR A 509 27.27 -9.48 -1.58
N HIS A 510 26.99 -10.78 -1.43
CA HIS A 510 28.01 -11.81 -1.22
C HIS A 510 28.80 -12.18 -2.49
N GLY A 511 28.23 -11.92 -3.67
CA GLY A 511 28.87 -12.14 -4.96
C GLY A 511 29.40 -10.84 -5.58
N LYS A 512 28.65 -10.32 -6.56
CA LYS A 512 29.11 -9.25 -7.48
C LYS A 512 29.50 -7.94 -6.79
N TRP A 513 28.96 -7.64 -5.61
CA TRP A 513 29.26 -6.39 -4.89
C TRP A 513 30.40 -6.52 -3.89
N GLY A 514 30.98 -7.72 -3.71
CA GLY A 514 32.15 -7.92 -2.86
C GLY A 514 31.95 -7.44 -1.42
N HIS A 515 30.82 -7.79 -0.79
CA HIS A 515 30.44 -7.39 0.57
C HIS A 515 30.30 -5.88 0.81
N THR A 516 29.95 -5.13 -0.23
CA THR A 516 29.60 -3.72 -0.09
C THR A 516 28.12 -3.57 -0.36
N ALA A 517 27.33 -3.16 0.64
CA ALA A 517 25.92 -2.79 0.45
C ALA A 517 25.78 -1.42 -0.24
N ALA A 518 26.87 -0.91 -0.83
CA ALA A 518 26.83 0.29 -1.61
C ALA A 518 25.90 0.04 -2.78
N VAL A 519 24.95 0.95 -2.90
CA VAL A 519 24.29 1.33 -4.13
C VAL A 519 25.39 1.77 -5.11
N SER A 520 26.22 0.84 -5.60
CA SER A 520 27.16 1.10 -6.70
C SER A 520 26.32 1.67 -7.84
N CYS A 521 26.86 2.59 -8.65
CA CYS A 521 26.12 3.18 -9.79
C CYS A 521 25.43 2.11 -10.67
N TYR A 522 25.95 0.87 -10.68
CA TYR A 522 25.33 -0.31 -11.29
C TYR A 522 23.96 -0.72 -10.70
N VAL A 523 23.76 -0.54 -9.40
CA VAL A 523 22.51 -0.84 -8.66
C VAL A 523 21.44 0.22 -8.94
N ILE A 524 21.83 1.49 -9.09
CA ILE A 524 20.92 2.60 -9.44
C ILE A 524 20.24 2.33 -10.79
N LEU A 525 21.00 1.83 -11.78
CA LEU A 525 20.46 1.55 -13.11
C LEU A 525 19.70 0.21 -13.21
N SER A 526 20.10 -0.81 -12.47
CA SER A 526 19.45 -2.13 -12.55
C SER A 526 18.18 -2.23 -11.69
N VAL A 527 18.18 -1.62 -10.50
CA VAL A 527 17.04 -1.63 -9.57
C VAL A 527 15.96 -0.64 -10.00
N LEU A 528 16.29 0.48 -10.64
CA LEU A 528 15.26 1.41 -11.14
C LEU A 528 14.62 1.00 -12.46
N PHE A 529 15.32 0.30 -13.37
CA PHE A 529 14.85 0.17 -14.76
C PHE A 529 14.44 -1.23 -15.19
N GLY A 530 14.84 -2.32 -14.51
CA GLY A 530 14.57 -3.67 -15.03
C GLY A 530 15.06 -3.89 -16.47
N CYS A 531 16.02 -3.07 -16.91
CA CYS A 531 16.70 -3.20 -18.19
C CYS A 531 17.99 -4.00 -18.01
N ARG A 532 18.29 -4.88 -18.97
CA ARG A 532 19.60 -5.55 -19.03
C ARG A 532 20.70 -4.49 -19.13
N PRO A 533 21.85 -4.68 -18.47
CA PRO A 533 22.95 -3.74 -18.52
C PRO A 533 23.44 -3.57 -19.96
N CYS A 534 23.35 -2.36 -20.50
CA CYS A 534 24.25 -1.96 -21.57
C CYS A 534 25.64 -1.76 -20.94
N SER A 535 26.65 -2.38 -21.54
CA SER A 535 28.03 -2.36 -21.06
C SER A 535 28.60 -0.94 -21.10
N CYS A 536 28.60 -0.25 -19.96
CA CYS A 536 29.53 0.85 -19.72
C CYS A 536 30.81 0.27 -19.12
N SER A 537 31.64 -0.32 -19.98
CA SER A 537 33.02 -0.70 -19.68
C SER A 537 33.94 0.27 -20.40
N GLU A 538 33.95 1.54 -19.99
CA GLU A 538 34.94 2.53 -20.47
C GLU A 538 34.90 3.80 -19.62
N LEU A 539 35.13 3.68 -18.31
CA LEU A 539 35.47 4.82 -17.44
C LEU A 539 36.39 4.33 -16.30
N PHE A 540 37.50 3.72 -16.70
CA PHE A 540 38.71 3.66 -15.87
C PHE A 540 39.74 4.55 -16.56
N LEU A 541 39.84 5.81 -16.13
CA LEU A 541 41.04 6.60 -16.39
C LEU A 541 42.05 6.27 -15.28
N PRO A 542 43.27 5.80 -15.60
CA PRO A 542 44.34 5.69 -14.62
C PRO A 542 44.85 7.10 -14.24
N PRO A 543 45.53 7.26 -13.09
CA PRO A 543 46.06 8.55 -12.68
C PRO A 543 47.10 9.03 -13.70
N VAL A 544 46.90 10.25 -14.19
CA VAL A 544 47.84 10.95 -15.07
C VAL A 544 49.10 11.26 -14.27
N THR A 545 50.20 10.60 -14.60
CA THR A 545 51.55 11.10 -14.30
C THR A 545 52.00 11.97 -15.45
N ASP A 546 52.45 13.18 -15.12
CA ASP A 546 53.02 14.15 -16.06
C ASP A 546 54.23 13.54 -16.78
N ASN A 547 54.17 13.50 -18.12
CA ASN A 547 55.31 13.82 -18.98
C ASN A 547 54.84 14.06 -20.43
N LEU A 548 55.13 15.28 -20.90
CA LEU A 548 55.09 15.68 -22.30
C LEU A 548 55.91 14.71 -23.18
N ILE A 549 55.40 14.39 -24.38
CA ILE A 549 56.15 14.43 -25.65
C ILE A 549 55.15 14.49 -26.80
N LEU A 550 55.31 15.50 -27.67
CA LEU A 550 54.65 15.64 -28.97
C LEU A 550 55.09 14.52 -29.93
N VAL A 551 54.14 13.86 -30.61
CA VAL A 551 54.35 13.39 -32.00
C VAL A 551 53.04 13.50 -32.81
N LYS A 552 53.05 14.37 -33.82
CA LYS A 552 52.11 14.37 -34.94
C LYS A 552 52.34 13.14 -35.81
N ARG A 553 51.29 12.43 -36.22
CA ARG A 553 51.25 11.72 -37.51
C ARG A 553 49.81 11.42 -37.96
N SER A 554 49.47 11.95 -39.14
CA SER A 554 48.33 11.58 -39.96
C SER A 554 48.46 10.14 -40.46
N PHE A 555 47.37 9.40 -40.63
CA PHE A 555 46.95 8.76 -41.89
C PHE A 555 45.60 8.03 -41.77
N ASN A 556 44.94 7.96 -42.92
CA ASN A 556 43.57 7.55 -43.23
C ASN A 556 43.26 6.04 -43.14
N GLN A 557 41.94 5.78 -43.07
CA GLN A 557 41.13 4.74 -43.75
C GLN A 557 40.79 3.37 -43.10
N HIS A 558 39.46 3.15 -43.05
CA HIS A 558 38.67 1.90 -43.01
C HIS A 558 38.72 1.07 -41.70
N GLN A 559 37.62 0.60 -41.08
CA GLN A 559 36.34 0.10 -41.59
C GLN A 559 35.17 0.35 -40.60
N THR A 560 33.99 0.51 -41.20
CA THR A 560 32.60 0.26 -40.73
C THR A 560 32.40 -0.64 -39.51
N VAL A 561 31.47 -0.25 -38.61
CA VAL A 561 30.29 -1.03 -38.15
C VAL A 561 29.24 -0.07 -37.52
N GLN A 562 27.98 -0.45 -37.70
CA GLN A 562 26.73 0.28 -37.64
C GLN A 562 26.39 1.03 -36.34
N THR A 563 25.91 2.27 -36.49
CA THR A 563 25.03 2.98 -35.57
C THR A 563 23.57 2.66 -35.90
N GLY A 564 22.78 2.31 -34.89
CA GLY A 564 21.34 2.08 -35.04
C GLY A 564 20.61 2.08 -33.71
N CYS A 565 20.19 3.28 -33.26
CA CYS A 565 18.93 3.51 -32.53
C CYS A 565 18.81 4.99 -32.16
N ARG A 566 18.13 5.76 -33.02
CA ARG A 566 17.54 7.05 -32.65
C ARG A 566 16.07 7.06 -33.09
N LEU A 567 15.23 7.30 -32.08
CA LEU A 567 13.93 7.97 -32.09
C LEU A 567 12.99 7.75 -33.29
N SER A 568 11.84 7.13 -32.99
CA SER A 568 10.59 7.52 -33.63
C SER A 568 9.48 7.48 -32.58
N PHE A 569 9.05 8.64 -32.09
CA PHE A 569 7.68 8.89 -31.61
C PHE A 569 7.51 10.41 -31.50
N LEU A 570 6.75 10.96 -32.46
CA LEU A 570 6.02 12.24 -32.49
C LEU A 570 6.11 12.86 -33.88
N ARG A 571 5.09 12.60 -34.70
CA ARG A 571 4.55 13.52 -35.71
C ARG A 571 3.25 12.94 -36.29
N HIS A 572 2.12 13.43 -35.80
CA HIS A 572 0.86 13.49 -36.54
C HIS A 572 0.42 14.96 -36.53
N VAL A 573 0.65 15.66 -37.63
CA VAL A 573 -0.29 15.91 -38.75
C VAL A 573 -1.11 17.16 -38.46
N ALA A 574 -0.56 18.29 -38.91
CA ALA A 574 -1.31 19.46 -39.33
C ALA A 574 -1.08 19.61 -40.84
N ALA A 575 -2.17 19.69 -41.60
CA ALA A 575 -2.34 20.31 -42.93
C ALA A 575 -3.21 19.44 -43.86
N ASN A 576 -4.51 19.71 -43.83
CA ASN A 576 -5.40 19.55 -44.98
C ASN A 576 -5.88 20.96 -45.37
N ARG A 577 -5.26 21.52 -46.41
CA ARG A 577 -5.85 22.55 -47.29
C ARG A 577 -5.34 22.27 -48.70
N GLY A 578 -6.21 21.67 -49.49
CA GLY A 578 -6.16 21.48 -50.93
C GLY A 578 -7.59 21.32 -51.38
#